data_AF-A0AAV1W6S1-F1
#
_entry.id   AF-A0AAV1W6S1-F1
#
_cell.length_a   1.000
_cell.length_b   1.000
_cell.length_c   1.000
_cell.angle_alpha   90.00
_cell.angle_beta   90.00
_cell.angle_gamma   90.00
#
_symmetry.space_group_name_H-M   'P 1'
#
loop_
_entity.id
_entity.type
_entity.pdbx_description
1 polymer ?
#
loop_
_entity_poly.entity_id
_entity_poly.type
_entity_poly.pdbx_seq_one_letter_code
_entity_poly.pdbx_strand_id
1 'polypeptide(L)'
;MGVGGTLEYLSDLIGSGHNHHYNNKKKKQLQTVELKIRMDCDGCELKVKKALSSLHGVKSVEINRKQQKVTVTGYVEPKKVLKKAKSTGKKAEIWPYVPYNMVAYPYTAPSYDKKAPPGYVRRVENTDSNVGTMTSYEEPYVMNMFSDENPNACSIM
;
A
#
# COMPACT_ATOMS: atom_id res chain seq x y z
N MET A 1 -72.33 9.04 9.24
CA MET A 1 -71.18 9.77 8.66
C MET A 1 -69.99 9.60 9.59
N GLY A 2 -69.26 8.50 9.46
CA GLY A 2 -68.08 8.21 10.28
C GLY A 2 -66.82 8.56 9.49
N VAL A 3 -66.02 9.49 10.02
CA VAL A 3 -64.71 9.87 9.50
C VAL A 3 -63.69 8.77 9.82
N GLY A 4 -63.54 7.80 8.91
CA GLY A 4 -62.71 6.61 9.12
C GLY A 4 -61.53 6.46 8.16
N GLY A 5 -60.99 7.55 7.61
CA GLY A 5 -60.08 7.47 6.45
C GLY A 5 -58.70 8.13 6.58
N THR A 6 -58.36 8.78 7.69
CA THR A 6 -57.11 9.56 7.79
C THR A 6 -56.00 8.89 8.59
N LEU A 7 -56.28 7.80 9.30
CA LEU A 7 -55.27 7.11 10.11
C LEU A 7 -54.36 6.17 9.30
N GLU A 8 -54.84 5.62 8.17
CA GLU A 8 -53.99 4.75 7.33
C GLU A 8 -52.95 5.56 6.54
N TYR A 9 -53.28 6.77 6.10
CA TYR A 9 -52.37 7.63 5.32
C TYR A 9 -51.14 8.11 6.12
N LEU A 10 -51.25 8.21 7.44
CA LEU A 10 -50.15 8.64 8.30
C LEU A 10 -49.13 7.52 8.59
N SER A 11 -49.44 6.26 8.23
CA SER A 11 -48.52 5.13 8.46
C SER A 11 -47.34 5.14 7.49
N ASP A 12 -47.47 5.74 6.30
CA ASP A 12 -46.37 5.89 5.34
C ASP A 12 -45.38 7.02 5.71
N LEU A 13 -45.77 7.94 6.60
CA LEU A 13 -44.90 9.05 7.02
C LEU A 13 -44.02 8.70 8.24
N ILE A 14 -44.42 7.67 9.02
CA ILE A 14 -43.72 7.20 10.23
C ILE A 14 -42.92 5.91 9.94
N GLY A 15 -42.75 5.55 8.66
CA GLY A 15 -41.75 4.60 8.18
C GLY A 15 -40.34 5.11 8.47
N SER A 16 -39.99 5.10 9.76
CA SER A 16 -38.76 5.56 10.36
C SER A 16 -37.59 5.02 9.56
N GLY A 17 -36.81 5.96 9.01
CA GLY A 17 -35.68 5.72 8.12
C GLY A 17 -34.80 4.56 8.58
N HIS A 18 -35.04 3.39 8.00
CA HIS A 18 -34.06 2.33 8.01
C HIS A 18 -33.05 2.70 6.94
N ASN A 19 -32.03 3.47 7.36
CA ASN A 19 -30.80 3.61 6.61
C ASN A 19 -30.23 2.19 6.42
N HIS A 20 -30.61 1.54 5.32
CA HIS A 20 -29.95 0.33 4.85
C HIS A 20 -28.54 0.74 4.45
N HIS A 21 -27.65 0.72 5.44
CA HIS A 21 -26.23 0.91 5.25
C HIS A 21 -25.73 -0.33 4.50
N TYR A 22 -25.80 -0.28 3.16
CA TYR A 22 -25.23 -1.29 2.27
C TYR A 22 -23.71 -1.30 2.49
N ASN A 23 -23.28 -2.16 3.41
CA ASN A 23 -21.87 -2.38 3.72
C ASN A 23 -21.26 -3.20 2.58
N ASN A 24 -20.80 -2.50 1.55
CA ASN A 24 -20.06 -3.11 0.46
C ASN A 24 -18.69 -3.56 1.00
N LYS A 25 -18.64 -4.78 1.55
CA LYS A 25 -17.41 -5.41 2.05
C LYS A 25 -16.51 -5.71 0.85
N LYS A 26 -15.71 -4.73 0.44
CA LYS A 26 -14.66 -4.92 -0.57
C LYS A 26 -13.79 -6.11 -0.14
N LYS A 27 -13.73 -7.14 -0.99
CA LYS A 27 -12.85 -8.30 -0.78
C LYS A 27 -11.41 -7.79 -0.75
N LYS A 28 -10.69 -8.09 0.33
CA LYS A 28 -9.28 -7.69 0.47
C LYS A 28 -8.44 -8.49 -0.52
N GLN A 29 -7.46 -7.84 -1.14
CA GLN A 29 -6.52 -8.50 -2.03
C GLN A 29 -5.44 -9.23 -1.19
N LEU A 30 -4.85 -10.27 -1.78
CA LEU A 30 -3.67 -10.92 -1.18
C LEU A 30 -2.50 -9.94 -1.27
N GLN A 31 -1.94 -9.57 -0.12
CA GLN A 31 -0.85 -8.62 -0.03
C GLN A 31 0.34 -9.23 0.73
N THR A 32 1.54 -8.93 0.24
CA THR A 32 2.80 -9.21 0.92
C THR A 32 3.29 -7.91 1.56
N VAL A 33 3.36 -7.88 2.89
CA VAL A 33 3.79 -6.71 3.66
C VAL A 33 5.11 -7.05 4.34
N GLU A 34 6.13 -6.27 4.05
CA GLU A 34 7.45 -6.41 4.62
C GLU A 34 7.66 -5.34 5.71
N LEU A 35 8.14 -5.75 6.87
CA LEU A 35 8.33 -4.89 8.04
C LEU A 35 9.77 -5.01 8.55
N LYS A 36 10.32 -3.87 8.99
CA LYS A 36 11.57 -3.81 9.75
C LYS A 36 11.25 -3.78 11.23
N ILE A 37 11.69 -4.78 11.99
CA ILE A 37 11.42 -4.90 13.43
C ILE A 37 12.71 -5.23 14.17
N ARG A 38 13.06 -4.42 15.17
CA ARG A 38 14.21 -4.70 16.05
C ARG A 38 13.95 -5.95 16.89
N MET A 39 14.82 -6.95 16.78
CA MET A 39 14.73 -8.20 17.52
C MET A 39 16.12 -8.60 18.02
N ASP A 40 16.26 -8.71 19.33
CA ASP A 40 17.55 -9.01 19.97
C ASP A 40 17.63 -10.48 20.44
N CYS A 41 16.49 -11.07 20.79
CA CYS A 41 16.38 -12.39 21.43
C CYS A 41 15.53 -13.40 20.63
N ASP A 42 15.47 -14.67 21.06
CA ASP A 42 14.59 -15.67 20.43
C ASP A 42 13.13 -15.54 20.93
N GLY A 43 12.93 -15.21 22.21
CA GLY A 43 11.58 -14.90 22.74
C GLY A 43 10.94 -13.69 22.05
N CYS A 44 11.79 -12.77 21.60
CA CYS A 44 11.47 -11.59 20.81
C CYS A 44 10.89 -11.95 19.44
N GLU A 45 11.44 -12.97 18.79
CA GLU A 45 10.97 -13.50 17.51
C GLU A 45 9.63 -14.22 17.70
N LEU A 46 9.55 -15.11 18.69
CA LEU A 46 8.34 -15.88 19.00
C LEU A 46 7.15 -14.96 19.32
N LYS A 47 7.38 -13.90 20.11
CA LYS A 47 6.34 -12.92 20.45
C LYS A 47 5.82 -12.19 19.20
N VAL A 48 6.70 -11.78 18.30
CA VAL A 48 6.33 -11.10 17.04
C VAL A 48 5.59 -12.07 16.12
N LYS A 49 6.09 -13.30 15.96
CA LYS A 49 5.45 -14.35 15.16
C LYS A 49 4.03 -14.60 15.66
N LYS A 50 3.85 -14.82 16.96
CA LYS A 50 2.54 -15.07 17.58
C LYS A 50 1.59 -13.87 17.42
N ALA A 51 2.09 -12.65 17.62
CA ALA A 51 1.28 -11.43 17.49
C ALA A 51 0.77 -11.22 16.05
N LEU A 52 1.61 -11.51 15.04
CA LEU A 52 1.26 -11.35 13.63
C LEU A 52 0.40 -12.51 13.11
N SER A 53 0.69 -13.76 13.49
CA SER A 53 -0.13 -14.92 13.13
C SER A 53 -1.54 -14.86 13.74
N SER A 54 -1.70 -14.19 14.88
CA SER A 54 -3.02 -13.98 15.51
C SER A 54 -3.90 -12.97 14.76
N LEU A 55 -3.38 -12.25 13.75
CA LEU A 55 -4.19 -11.30 12.98
C LEU A 55 -5.11 -12.02 11.98
N HIS A 56 -6.37 -11.58 11.93
CA HIS A 56 -7.34 -12.11 10.98
C HIS A 56 -6.93 -11.81 9.53
N GLY A 57 -6.83 -12.88 8.72
CA GLY A 57 -6.50 -12.82 7.30
C GLY A 57 -5.04 -13.07 6.96
N VAL A 58 -4.16 -13.29 7.95
CA VAL A 58 -2.76 -13.69 7.71
C VAL A 58 -2.70 -15.16 7.27
N LYS A 59 -1.94 -15.44 6.22
CA LYS A 59 -1.72 -16.79 5.68
C LYS A 59 -0.36 -17.34 6.10
N SER A 60 0.70 -16.55 5.96
CA SER A 60 2.05 -16.94 6.39
C SER A 60 2.83 -15.75 6.95
N VAL A 61 3.72 -16.05 7.90
CA VAL A 61 4.63 -15.09 8.53
C VAL A 61 6.03 -15.69 8.49
N GLU A 62 6.93 -15.03 7.77
CA GLU A 62 8.33 -15.40 7.66
C GLU A 62 9.19 -14.34 8.37
N ILE A 63 10.15 -14.79 9.16
CA ILE A 63 10.99 -13.90 9.98
C ILE A 63 12.45 -14.17 9.67
N ASN A 64 13.16 -13.10 9.31
CA ASN A 64 14.59 -13.11 9.01
C ASN A 64 15.33 -12.30 10.08
N ARG A 65 15.84 -12.97 11.13
CA ARG A 65 16.55 -12.35 12.26
C ARG A 65 17.79 -11.56 11.82
N LYS A 66 18.57 -12.09 10.87
CA LYS A 66 19.80 -11.45 10.35
C LYS A 66 19.54 -10.06 9.75
N GLN A 67 18.43 -9.91 9.02
CA GLN A 67 18.05 -8.67 8.37
C GLN A 67 17.06 -7.83 9.20
N GLN A 68 16.63 -8.34 10.37
CA GLN A 68 15.56 -7.74 11.17
C GLN A 68 14.28 -7.49 10.33
N LYS A 69 14.02 -8.40 9.38
CA LYS A 69 12.95 -8.30 8.38
C LYS A 69 11.87 -9.32 8.68
N VAL A 70 10.62 -8.91 8.60
CA VAL A 70 9.44 -9.76 8.76
C VAL A 70 8.56 -9.63 7.53
N THR A 71 8.25 -10.76 6.89
CA THR A 71 7.41 -10.82 5.70
C THR A 71 6.08 -11.45 6.09
N VAL A 72 4.99 -10.72 5.91
CA VAL A 72 3.63 -11.18 6.20
C VAL A 72 2.88 -11.29 4.89
N THR A 73 2.35 -12.47 4.59
CA THR A 73 1.49 -12.69 3.42
C THR A 73 0.07 -12.99 3.87
N GLY A 74 -0.92 -12.32 3.26
CA GLY A 74 -2.33 -12.57 3.57
C GLY A 74 -3.27 -11.51 3.05
N TYR A 75 -4.55 -11.66 3.37
CA TYR A 75 -5.63 -10.73 3.04
C TYR A 75 -5.72 -9.62 4.08
N VAL A 76 -4.63 -8.87 4.26
CA VAL A 76 -4.45 -7.89 5.34
C VAL A 76 -3.98 -6.54 4.82
N GLU A 77 -4.40 -5.47 5.48
CA GLU A 77 -3.97 -4.12 5.17
C GLU A 77 -2.64 -3.80 5.89
N PRO A 78 -1.66 -3.15 5.24
CA PRO A 78 -0.34 -2.89 5.81
C PRO A 78 -0.43 -2.01 7.06
N LYS A 79 -1.37 -1.07 7.09
CA LYS A 79 -1.63 -0.20 8.26
C LYS A 79 -2.03 -1.02 9.50
N LYS A 80 -2.83 -2.07 9.34
CA LYS A 80 -3.26 -2.95 10.44
C LYS A 80 -2.10 -3.80 10.94
N VAL A 81 -1.31 -4.34 10.02
CA VAL A 81 -0.11 -5.13 10.38
C VAL A 81 0.90 -4.26 11.13
N LEU A 82 1.16 -3.04 10.67
CA LEU A 82 2.07 -2.10 11.34
C LEU A 82 1.59 -1.73 12.75
N LYS A 83 0.29 -1.45 12.93
CA LYS A 83 -0.30 -1.19 14.26
C LYS A 83 -0.11 -2.39 15.20
N LYS A 84 -0.33 -3.61 14.71
CA LYS A 84 -0.14 -4.82 15.51
C LYS A 84 1.34 -5.06 15.84
N ALA A 85 2.24 -4.85 14.90
CA ALA A 85 3.67 -4.94 15.15
C ALA A 85 4.10 -3.96 16.26
N LYS A 86 3.64 -2.70 16.21
CA LYS A 86 3.88 -1.70 17.25
C LYS A 86 3.29 -2.09 18.61
N SER A 87 2.13 -2.76 18.63
CA SER A 87 1.52 -3.26 19.89
C SER A 87 2.36 -4.31 20.62
N THR A 88 3.38 -4.88 19.96
CA THR A 88 4.33 -5.82 20.58
C THR A 88 5.35 -5.10 21.48
N GLY A 89 5.31 -3.76 21.55
CA GLY A 89 6.26 -2.93 22.31
C GLY A 89 7.60 -2.71 21.60
N LYS A 90 7.66 -3.03 20.30
CA LYS A 90 8.88 -2.95 19.50
C LYS A 90 8.81 -1.84 18.47
N LYS A 91 9.95 -1.24 18.16
CA LYS A 91 10.08 -0.33 17.01
C LYS A 91 9.86 -1.13 15.74
N ALA A 92 8.78 -0.81 15.05
CA ALA A 92 8.34 -1.43 13.81
C ALA A 92 8.10 -0.35 12.75
N GLU A 93 8.73 -0.53 11.60
CA GLU A 93 8.64 0.35 10.44
C GLU A 93 8.30 -0.48 9.21
N ILE A 94 7.71 0.13 8.19
CA ILE A 94 7.56 -0.54 6.89
C ILE A 94 8.95 -0.76 6.31
N TRP A 95 9.17 -1.91 5.67
CA TRP A 95 10.46 -2.18 5.04
C TRP A 95 10.72 -1.12 3.95
N PRO A 96 11.82 -0.37 4.06
CA PRO A 96 12.04 0.79 3.21
C PRO A 96 12.55 0.40 1.83
N TYR A 97 13.01 -0.83 1.59
CA TYR A 97 13.61 -1.21 0.31
C TYR A 97 12.62 -1.96 -0.58
N VAL A 98 12.60 -1.63 -1.87
CA VAL A 98 11.79 -2.27 -2.90
C VAL A 98 12.69 -2.73 -4.05
N PRO A 99 12.37 -3.84 -4.73
CA PRO A 99 13.14 -4.31 -5.87
C PRO A 99 13.12 -3.29 -7.03
N TYR A 100 14.20 -3.28 -7.82
CA TYR A 100 14.42 -2.31 -8.91
C TYR A 100 13.26 -2.26 -9.92
N ASN A 101 12.68 -3.41 -10.23
CA ASN A 101 11.61 -3.54 -11.23
C ASN A 101 10.30 -2.83 -10.83
N MET A 102 10.12 -2.47 -9.56
CA MET A 102 8.93 -1.74 -9.09
C MET A 102 9.12 -0.22 -9.07
N VAL A 103 10.31 0.27 -9.41
CA VAL A 103 10.64 1.70 -9.39
C VAL A 103 10.99 2.14 -10.80
N ALA A 104 10.31 3.19 -11.30
CA ALA A 104 10.53 3.69 -12.66
C ALA A 104 11.96 4.24 -12.85
N TYR A 105 12.48 4.96 -11.86
CA TYR A 105 13.81 5.59 -11.92
C TYR A 105 14.69 5.17 -10.73
N PRO A 106 15.18 3.92 -10.69
CA PRO A 106 15.92 3.38 -9.55
C PRO A 106 17.31 4.02 -9.36
N TYR A 107 17.85 4.68 -10.40
CA TYR A 107 19.17 5.32 -10.38
C TYR A 107 19.15 6.78 -9.89
N THR A 108 17.99 7.31 -9.49
CA THR A 108 17.86 8.68 -8.98
C THR A 108 18.51 8.82 -7.61
N ALA A 109 19.16 9.96 -7.35
CA ALA A 109 19.81 10.28 -6.07
C ALA A 109 18.95 9.98 -4.81
N PRO A 110 17.63 10.31 -4.75
CA PRO A 110 16.81 9.99 -3.57
C PRO A 110 16.50 8.49 -3.39
N SER A 111 16.57 7.69 -4.46
CA SER A 111 16.25 6.26 -4.43
C SER A 111 17.48 5.38 -4.15
N TYR A 112 18.66 5.85 -4.54
CA TYR A 112 19.91 5.13 -4.38
C TYR A 112 20.44 5.20 -2.94
N ASP A 113 20.52 4.05 -2.26
CA ASP A 113 21.09 3.93 -0.92
C ASP A 113 22.19 2.88 -0.92
N LYS A 114 23.42 3.27 -0.53
CA LYS A 114 24.58 2.37 -0.45
C LYS A 114 24.39 1.21 0.55
N LYS A 115 23.41 1.31 1.45
CA LYS A 115 23.07 0.29 2.44
C LYS A 115 22.06 -0.74 1.92
N ALA A 116 21.47 -0.51 0.75
CA ALA A 116 20.51 -1.43 0.17
C ALA A 116 21.22 -2.70 -0.34
N PRO A 117 20.60 -3.89 -0.17
CA PRO A 117 21.10 -5.11 -0.79
C PRO A 117 21.06 -5.00 -2.33
N PRO A 118 21.88 -5.78 -3.05
CA PRO A 118 21.91 -5.75 -4.51
C PRO A 118 20.52 -6.07 -5.09
N GLY A 119 20.08 -5.28 -6.06
CA GLY A 119 18.76 -5.43 -6.66
C GLY A 119 17.61 -4.81 -5.87
N TYR A 120 17.90 -4.01 -4.82
CA TYR A 120 16.91 -3.22 -4.08
C TYR A 120 17.28 -1.73 -4.04
N VAL A 121 16.27 -0.86 -4.09
CA VAL A 121 16.38 0.60 -3.91
C VAL A 121 15.49 1.07 -2.76
N ARG A 122 15.77 2.25 -2.21
CA ARG A 122 14.92 2.85 -1.18
C ARG A 122 13.59 3.29 -1.80
N ARG A 123 12.50 2.93 -1.13
CA ARG A 123 11.16 3.44 -1.38
C ARG A 123 11.16 4.94 -1.13
N VAL A 124 11.08 5.69 -2.22
CA VAL A 124 10.70 7.10 -2.21
C VAL A 124 9.19 7.15 -2.33
N GLU A 125 8.51 7.57 -1.26
CA GLU A 125 7.11 7.96 -1.36
C GLU A 125 7.14 9.37 -1.95
N ASN A 126 6.71 9.53 -3.20
CA ASN A 126 6.48 10.85 -3.80
C ASN A 126 5.42 11.57 -2.97
N THR A 127 5.83 12.23 -1.89
CA THR A 127 4.99 13.15 -1.11
C THR A 127 4.89 14.52 -1.78
N ASP A 128 5.62 14.73 -2.87
CA ASP A 128 5.43 15.84 -3.77
C ASP A 128 4.77 15.32 -5.03
N SER A 129 3.57 15.81 -5.27
CA SER A 129 2.73 15.64 -6.45
C SER A 129 3.35 16.25 -7.72
N ASN A 130 4.65 16.01 -7.97
CA ASN A 130 5.34 16.53 -9.15
C ASN A 130 6.46 15.61 -9.69
N VAL A 131 6.43 14.31 -9.39
CA VAL A 131 7.12 13.30 -10.21
C VAL A 131 6.11 12.26 -10.65
N GLY A 132 5.42 12.61 -11.73
CA GLY A 132 4.89 11.74 -12.77
C GLY A 132 4.28 10.41 -12.33
N THR A 133 3.04 10.45 -11.85
CA THR A 133 2.04 9.54 -12.41
C THR A 133 1.75 10.02 -13.84
N MET A 134 2.69 9.78 -14.75
CA MET A 134 2.47 9.87 -16.19
C MET A 134 2.47 8.44 -16.71
N THR A 135 1.35 7.77 -16.48
CA THR A 135 0.88 6.76 -17.42
C THR A 135 0.78 7.45 -18.78
N SER A 136 1.58 7.03 -19.77
CA SER A 136 1.49 7.42 -21.19
C SER A 136 1.42 8.93 -21.50
N TYR A 137 2.34 9.45 -22.31
CA TYR A 137 2.36 10.83 -22.81
C TYR A 137 2.77 11.89 -21.79
N GLU A 138 4.08 12.09 -21.64
CA GLU A 138 4.69 13.42 -21.66
C GLU A 138 6.20 13.19 -21.76
N GLU A 139 6.64 13.08 -23.00
CA GLU A 139 8.04 13.24 -23.40
C GLU A 139 8.05 13.91 -24.79
N PRO A 140 7.43 15.10 -25.00
CA PRO A 140 7.49 15.79 -26.30
C PRO A 140 8.86 16.44 -26.58
N TYR A 141 9.84 16.35 -25.66
CA TYR A 141 11.17 16.95 -25.83
C TYR A 141 12.26 15.93 -26.18
N VAL A 142 12.21 14.69 -25.68
CA VAL A 142 13.30 13.71 -25.86
C VAL A 142 12.89 12.54 -26.78
N MET A 143 11.59 12.32 -27.03
CA MET A 143 11.11 11.45 -28.14
C MET A 143 11.22 12.12 -29.53
N ASN A 144 11.33 13.44 -29.59
CA ASN A 144 11.42 14.18 -30.85
C ASN A 144 12.84 14.26 -31.42
N MET A 145 13.86 13.78 -30.71
CA MET A 145 15.26 13.90 -31.13
C MET A 145 15.70 12.84 -32.16
N PHE A 146 14.88 11.79 -32.35
CA PHE A 146 15.06 10.75 -33.37
C PHE A 146 13.74 10.43 -34.09
N SER A 147 12.89 11.44 -34.29
CA SER A 147 11.67 11.27 -35.09
C SER A 147 12.04 11.29 -36.58
N ASP A 148 12.19 10.10 -37.18
CA ASP A 148 12.48 9.90 -38.62
C ASP A 148 11.39 10.49 -39.54
N GLU A 149 10.17 10.69 -39.02
CA GLU A 149 9.02 11.25 -39.76
C GLU A 149 8.99 12.79 -39.83
N ASN A 150 9.88 13.51 -39.12
CA ASN A 150 9.96 14.96 -39.19
C ASN A 150 11.26 15.42 -39.86
N PRO A 151 11.24 15.85 -41.13
CA PRO A 151 12.44 16.31 -41.85
C PRO A 151 13.09 17.56 -41.24
N ASN A 152 12.44 18.23 -40.27
CA ASN A 152 12.99 19.38 -39.55
C ASN A 152 13.51 19.03 -38.13
N ALA A 153 13.46 17.77 -37.70
CA ALA A 153 13.94 17.35 -36.37
C ALA A 153 15.45 17.08 -36.30
N CYS A 154 16.17 17.16 -37.42
CA CYS A 154 17.60 16.90 -37.47
C CYS A 154 18.40 18.18 -37.14
N SER A 155 18.63 18.45 -35.85
CA SER A 155 19.65 19.42 -35.44
C SER A 155 20.97 18.68 -35.18
N ILE A 156 21.84 18.67 -36.19
CA ILE A 156 23.25 18.30 -36.03
C ILE A 156 23.94 19.35 -35.15
N MET A 157 24.61 18.90 -34.08
CA MET A 157 25.79 19.56 -33.52
C MET A 157 27.01 18.73 -33.92
#